data_AF-A0A2P5FNK7-F1
#
_entry.id   AF-A0A2P5FNK7-F1
#
_cell.length_a   1.000
_cell.length_b   1.000
_cell.length_c   1.000
_cell.angle_alpha   90.00
_cell.angle_beta   90.00
_cell.angle_gamma   90.00
#
_symmetry.space_group_name_H-M   'P 1'
#
loop_
_entity.id
_entity.type
_entity.pdbx_description
1 polymer ?
#
loop_
_entity_poly.entity_id
_entity_poly.type
_entity_poly.pdbx_seq_one_letter_code
_entity_poly.pdbx_strand_id
1 'polypeptide(L)'
;MVEGKFVYKPPMYDVNAPDLYIPLMAFGTYVVLSGFFLGINGKFSPEALNIQFKNGLLCWLLQVLLLEATLQSLGAGDVAVLDVVAYAGYTFVAGSVTLLARSTAWSYSFHGVMMCECICMGVFLIKTMKRILIAEVTSSQKHSSKCHYLLLFVALAQAPLLFWLASIGV
;
A
#
# COMPACT_ATOMS: atom_id res chain seq x y z
N MET A 1 -18.80 26.00 -20.03
CA MET A 1 -17.50 26.13 -19.36
C MET A 1 -17.80 26.56 -17.93
N VAL A 2 -17.56 25.67 -16.96
CA VAL A 2 -17.58 26.00 -15.52
C VAL A 2 -16.19 25.66 -15.01
N GLU A 3 -15.56 26.63 -14.36
CA GLU A 3 -14.18 26.62 -13.92
C GLU A 3 -13.89 25.50 -12.91
N GLY A 4 -12.82 24.74 -13.18
CA GLY A 4 -11.86 24.34 -12.15
C GLY A 4 -12.16 23.14 -11.25
N LYS A 5 -13.30 22.45 -11.34
CA LYS A 5 -13.50 21.17 -10.62
C LYS A 5 -13.29 19.99 -11.57
N PHE A 6 -12.34 19.11 -11.25
CA PHE A 6 -12.23 17.82 -11.92
C PHE A 6 -13.56 17.08 -11.74
N VAL A 7 -14.34 16.95 -12.82
CA VAL A 7 -15.50 16.06 -12.84
C VAL A 7 -14.93 14.64 -12.88
N TYR A 8 -14.81 14.01 -11.71
CA TYR A 8 -14.40 12.62 -11.59
C TYR A 8 -15.33 11.77 -12.45
N LYS A 9 -14.78 11.16 -13.51
CA LYS A 9 -15.50 10.19 -14.32
C LYS A 9 -15.36 8.81 -13.66
N PRO A 10 -16.39 7.96 -13.74
CA PRO A 10 -16.28 6.57 -13.28
C PRO A 10 -15.04 5.90 -13.93
N PRO A 11 -14.36 4.95 -13.25
CA PRO A 11 -13.15 4.29 -13.77
C PRO A 11 -13.31 3.65 -15.15
N MET A 12 -14.54 3.31 -15.55
CA MET A 12 -14.86 2.84 -16.90
C MET A 12 -14.54 3.87 -18.01
N TYR A 13 -14.47 5.16 -17.68
CA TYR A 13 -14.32 6.28 -18.60
C TYR A 13 -13.09 7.17 -18.34
N ASP A 14 -12.26 6.83 -17.34
CA ASP A 14 -10.97 7.46 -17.07
C ASP A 14 -9.92 6.38 -16.75
N VAL A 15 -9.04 6.12 -17.72
CA VAL A 15 -7.99 5.10 -17.62
C VAL A 15 -6.99 5.40 -16.49
N ASN A 16 -6.93 6.66 -16.02
CA ASN A 16 -6.03 7.09 -14.97
C ASN A 16 -6.67 7.10 -13.58
N ALA A 17 -7.98 6.83 -13.47
CA ALA A 17 -8.65 6.73 -12.19
C ALA A 17 -8.17 5.47 -11.45
N PRO A 18 -7.76 5.58 -10.18
CA PRO A 18 -7.36 4.40 -9.41
C PRO A 18 -8.56 3.47 -9.24
N ASP A 19 -8.37 2.20 -9.57
CA ASP A 19 -9.37 1.16 -9.34
C ASP A 19 -8.94 0.20 -8.22
N LEU A 20 -9.92 -0.53 -7.68
CA LEU A 20 -9.68 -1.55 -6.67
C LEU A 20 -9.27 -2.91 -7.26
N TYR A 21 -9.21 -3.05 -8.59
CA TYR A 21 -8.95 -4.35 -9.21
C TYR A 21 -7.55 -4.87 -8.84
N ILE A 22 -6.50 -4.06 -9.08
CA ILE A 22 -5.13 -4.45 -8.75
C ILE A 22 -4.96 -4.71 -7.24
N PRO A 23 -5.39 -3.80 -6.34
CA PRO A 23 -5.36 -4.02 -4.89
C PRO A 23 -6.02 -5.32 -4.43
N LEU A 24 -7.23 -5.60 -4.91
CA LEU A 24 -8.00 -6.76 -4.48
C LEU A 24 -7.41 -8.07 -5.01
N MET A 25 -6.95 -8.07 -6.27
CA MET A 25 -6.24 -9.21 -6.86
C MET A 25 -4.90 -9.46 -6.17
N ALA A 26 -4.16 -8.40 -5.81
CA ALA A 26 -2.91 -8.52 -5.08
C ALA A 26 -3.13 -9.07 -3.65
N PHE A 27 -4.17 -8.62 -2.96
CA PHE A 27 -4.55 -9.16 -1.65
C PHE A 27 -4.90 -10.65 -1.74
N GLY A 28 -5.73 -11.05 -2.71
CA GLY A 28 -6.05 -12.46 -2.94
C GLY A 28 -4.80 -13.30 -3.24
N THR A 29 -3.90 -12.78 -4.07
CA THR A 29 -2.61 -13.43 -4.39
C THR A 29 -1.75 -13.62 -3.14
N TYR A 30 -1.64 -12.58 -2.29
CA TYR A 30 -0.92 -12.66 -1.02
C TYR A 30 -1.49 -13.75 -0.10
N VAL A 31 -2.82 -13.84 0.03
CA VAL A 31 -3.48 -14.86 0.87
C VAL A 31 -3.23 -16.26 0.31
N VAL A 32 -3.38 -16.46 -1.00
CA VAL A 32 -3.12 -17.75 -1.66
C VAL A 32 -1.66 -18.16 -1.50
N LEU A 33 -0.70 -17.26 -1.74
CA LEU A 33 0.72 -17.53 -1.54
C LEU A 33 1.03 -17.85 -0.08
N SER A 34 0.40 -17.15 0.86
CA SER A 34 0.58 -17.44 2.29
C SER A 34 0.12 -18.85 2.64
N GLY A 35 -1.04 -19.27 2.14
CA GLY A 35 -1.55 -20.63 2.30
C GLY A 35 -0.65 -21.68 1.63
N PHE A 36 -0.18 -21.40 0.42
CA PHE A 36 0.76 -22.26 -0.29
C PHE A 36 2.05 -22.47 0.51
N PHE A 37 2.65 -21.39 1.02
CA PHE A 37 3.87 -21.48 1.81
C PHE A 37 3.65 -22.15 3.17
N LEU A 38 2.53 -21.91 3.84
CA LEU A 38 2.13 -22.68 5.02
C LEU A 38 2.04 -24.18 4.70
N GLY A 39 1.50 -24.54 3.53
CA GLY A 39 1.37 -25.92 3.04
C GLY A 39 2.70 -26.62 2.85
N ILE A 40 3.63 -26.03 2.08
CA ILE A 40 4.93 -26.66 1.83
C ILE A 40 5.80 -26.78 3.08
N ASN A 41 5.56 -25.92 4.09
CA ASN A 41 6.24 -25.98 5.38
C ASN A 41 5.55 -26.92 6.39
N GLY A 42 4.47 -27.61 6.00
CA GLY A 42 3.73 -28.52 6.88
C GLY A 42 2.98 -27.84 8.02
N LYS A 43 2.77 -26.51 7.93
CA LYS A 43 2.10 -25.68 8.95
C LYS A 43 0.71 -25.20 8.52
N PHE A 44 0.16 -25.76 7.45
CA PHE A 44 -1.15 -25.33 6.97
C PHE A 44 -2.26 -25.76 7.91
N SER A 45 -2.99 -24.78 8.42
CA SER A 45 -4.30 -24.97 8.99
C SER A 45 -5.22 -23.83 8.54
N PRO A 46 -6.55 -24.06 8.47
CA PRO A 46 -7.50 -22.99 8.19
C PRO A 46 -7.34 -21.80 9.15
N GLU A 47 -7.01 -22.07 10.41
CA GLU A 47 -6.76 -21.05 11.43
C GLU A 47 -5.50 -20.23 11.12
N ALA A 48 -4.40 -20.88 10.71
CA ALA A 48 -3.17 -20.20 10.34
C ALA A 48 -3.35 -19.29 9.12
N LEU A 49 -4.10 -19.76 8.11
CA LEU A 49 -4.44 -18.95 6.94
C LEU A 49 -5.35 -17.77 7.33
N ASN A 50 -6.34 -18.00 8.20
CA ASN A 50 -7.23 -16.95 8.70
C ASN A 50 -6.47 -15.86 9.48
N ILE A 51 -5.44 -16.24 10.24
CA ILE A 51 -4.54 -15.27 10.90
C ILE A 51 -3.85 -14.39 9.85
N GLN A 52 -3.31 -14.97 8.77
CA GLN A 52 -2.67 -14.20 7.70
C GLN A 52 -3.67 -13.29 6.96
N PHE A 53 -4.89 -13.78 6.70
CA PHE A 53 -5.96 -12.98 6.11
C PHE A 53 -6.30 -11.76 6.98
N LYS A 54 -6.51 -11.98 8.29
CA LYS A 54 -6.83 -10.91 9.24
C LYS A 54 -5.68 -9.92 9.41
N ASN A 55 -4.44 -10.40 9.47
CA ASN A 55 -3.25 -9.55 9.53
C ASN A 55 -3.12 -8.69 8.28
N GLY A 56 -3.37 -9.28 7.10
CA GLY A 56 -3.43 -8.56 5.84
C GLY A 56 -4.48 -7.46 5.86
N LEU A 57 -5.73 -7.79 6.24
CA LEU A 57 -6.81 -6.82 6.33
C LEU A 57 -6.50 -5.68 7.32
N LEU A 58 -5.90 -6.02 8.46
CA LEU A 58 -5.46 -5.03 9.46
C LEU A 58 -4.34 -4.13 8.90
N CYS A 59 -3.33 -4.70 8.23
CA CYS A 59 -2.27 -3.93 7.58
C CYS A 59 -2.84 -2.98 6.51
N TRP A 60 -3.80 -3.45 5.71
CA TRP A 60 -4.45 -2.60 4.70
C TRP A 60 -5.19 -1.44 5.36
N LEU A 61 -5.96 -1.72 6.41
CA LEU A 61 -6.67 -0.69 7.18
C LEU A 61 -5.69 0.32 7.80
N LEU A 62 -4.59 -0.13 8.41
CA LEU A 62 -3.56 0.75 8.96
C LEU A 62 -2.91 1.62 7.87
N GLN A 63 -2.66 1.05 6.69
CA GLN A 63 -2.12 1.78 5.54
C GLN A 63 -3.12 2.84 5.03
N VAL A 64 -4.41 2.52 4.96
CA VAL A 64 -5.46 3.49 4.60
C VAL A 64 -5.50 4.63 5.61
N LEU A 65 -5.54 4.33 6.91
CA LEU A 65 -5.54 5.34 7.96
C LEU A 65 -4.30 6.24 7.92
N LEU A 66 -3.13 5.67 7.66
CA LEU A 66 -1.88 6.42 7.49
C LEU A 66 -1.95 7.42 6.33
N LEU A 67 -2.48 6.98 5.18
CA LEU A 67 -2.62 7.83 3.99
C LEU A 67 -3.70 8.91 4.18
N GLU A 68 -4.86 8.54 4.71
CA GLU A 68 -5.95 9.46 5.07
C GLU A 68 -5.46 10.54 6.05
N ALA A 69 -4.83 10.15 7.16
CA ALA A 69 -4.30 11.10 8.14
C ALA A 69 -3.26 12.05 7.53
N THR A 70 -2.43 11.54 6.60
CA THR A 70 -1.45 12.35 5.89
C THR A 70 -2.12 13.36 4.96
N LEU A 71 -3.14 12.96 4.18
CA LEU A 71 -3.91 13.85 3.30
C LEU A 71 -4.66 14.93 4.10
N GLN A 72 -5.32 14.53 5.19
CA GLN A 72 -6.02 15.45 6.08
C GLN A 72 -5.06 16.47 6.71
N SER A 73 -3.88 16.02 7.17
CA SER A 73 -2.85 16.91 7.74
C SER A 73 -2.30 17.92 6.71
N LEU A 74 -2.30 17.55 5.43
CA LEU A 74 -1.84 18.39 4.32
C LEU A 74 -2.95 19.26 3.71
N GLY A 75 -4.19 19.17 4.21
CA GLY A 75 -5.32 19.95 3.72
C GLY A 75 -5.95 19.41 2.42
N ALA A 76 -5.63 18.18 2.02
CA ALA A 76 -6.18 17.49 0.85
C ALA A 76 -7.21 16.42 1.26
N GLY A 77 -8.09 16.75 2.19
CA GLY A 77 -9.07 15.80 2.76
C GLY A 77 -10.31 15.53 1.88
N ASP A 78 -10.44 16.16 0.71
CA ASP A 78 -11.58 15.99 -0.20
C ASP A 78 -11.40 14.82 -1.19
N VAL A 79 -10.30 14.07 -1.05
CA VAL A 79 -9.99 12.91 -1.88
C VAL A 79 -10.97 11.77 -1.54
N ALA A 80 -11.47 11.09 -2.58
CA ALA A 80 -12.37 9.96 -2.37
C ALA A 80 -11.67 8.85 -1.57
N VAL A 81 -12.29 8.41 -0.47
CA VAL A 81 -11.75 7.34 0.40
C VAL A 81 -11.46 6.06 -0.38
N LEU A 82 -12.26 5.75 -1.41
CA LEU A 82 -12.03 4.59 -2.28
C LEU A 82 -10.71 4.68 -3.06
N ASP A 83 -10.29 5.89 -3.47
CA ASP A 83 -9.01 6.09 -4.15
C ASP A 83 -7.86 5.83 -3.17
N VAL A 84 -8.00 6.29 -1.92
CA VAL A 84 -7.01 6.05 -0.86
C VAL A 84 -6.92 4.55 -0.52
N VAL A 85 -8.06 3.86 -0.45
CA VAL A 85 -8.14 2.40 -0.29
C VAL A 85 -7.44 1.68 -1.44
N ALA A 86 -7.65 2.14 -2.68
CA ALA A 86 -6.96 1.59 -3.84
C ALA A 86 -5.43 1.75 -3.73
N TYR A 87 -4.95 2.97 -3.49
CA TYR A 87 -3.51 3.23 -3.36
C TYR A 87 -2.85 2.48 -2.19
N ALA A 88 -3.55 2.37 -1.05
CA ALA A 88 -3.07 1.62 0.10
C ALA A 88 -2.87 0.13 -0.21
N GLY A 89 -3.76 -0.46 -1.00
CA GLY A 89 -3.74 -1.90 -1.26
C GLY A 89 -2.65 -2.36 -2.22
N TYR A 90 -1.95 -1.44 -2.91
CA TYR A 90 -0.74 -1.78 -3.67
C TYR A 90 0.37 -2.40 -2.79
N THR A 91 0.32 -2.22 -1.47
CA THR A 91 1.24 -2.87 -0.53
C THR A 91 1.26 -4.39 -0.66
N PHE A 92 0.16 -5.02 -1.09
CA PHE A 92 0.09 -6.46 -1.29
C PHE A 92 0.87 -6.96 -2.51
N VAL A 93 1.17 -6.09 -3.48
CA VAL A 93 2.09 -6.43 -4.59
C VAL A 93 3.49 -6.67 -4.02
N ALA A 94 4.00 -5.69 -3.27
CA ALA A 94 5.28 -5.79 -2.57
C ALA A 94 5.30 -6.92 -1.52
N GLY A 95 4.20 -7.10 -0.79
CA GLY A 95 4.01 -8.20 0.15
C GLY A 95 4.13 -9.57 -0.53
N SER A 96 3.53 -9.74 -1.71
CA SER A 96 3.60 -10.99 -2.49
C SER A 96 5.03 -11.28 -2.95
N VAL A 97 5.76 -10.29 -3.47
CA VAL A 97 7.16 -10.45 -3.90
C VAL A 97 8.07 -10.79 -2.70
N THR A 98 7.89 -10.08 -1.58
CA THR A 98 8.66 -10.32 -0.35
C THR A 98 8.43 -11.74 0.18
N LEU A 99 7.22 -12.25 0.04
CA LEU A 99 6.86 -13.60 0.44
C LEU A 99 7.50 -14.68 -0.43
N LEU A 100 7.51 -14.49 -1.75
CA LEU A 100 8.23 -15.36 -2.68
C LEU A 100 9.73 -15.38 -2.35
N ALA A 101 10.32 -14.22 -2.11
CA ALA A 101 11.74 -14.09 -1.77
C ALA A 101 12.09 -14.81 -0.45
N ARG A 102 11.16 -14.83 0.51
CA ARG A 102 11.33 -15.57 1.77
C ARG A 102 11.40 -17.09 1.57
N SER A 103 10.69 -17.62 0.58
CA SER A 103 10.71 -19.05 0.29
C SER A 103 11.96 -19.50 -0.46
N THR A 104 12.66 -18.59 -1.13
CA THR A 104 13.94 -18.91 -1.75
C THR A 104 14.97 -19.12 -0.65
N ALA A 105 15.59 -20.30 -0.58
CA ALA A 105 16.44 -20.79 0.54
C ALA A 105 17.70 -19.95 0.88
N TRP A 106 17.87 -18.77 0.26
CA TRP A 106 19.00 -17.88 0.47
C TRP A 106 18.64 -16.76 1.45
N SER A 107 18.97 -16.92 2.74
CA SER A 107 18.59 -16.00 3.83
C SER A 107 18.98 -14.52 3.58
N TYR A 108 20.05 -14.27 2.84
CA TYR A 108 20.47 -12.91 2.47
C TYR A 108 19.58 -12.27 1.38
N SER A 109 18.97 -13.08 0.50
CA SER A 109 18.11 -12.61 -0.58
C SER A 109 16.83 -11.96 -0.03
N PHE A 110 16.25 -12.52 1.03
CA PHE A 110 15.07 -11.98 1.69
C PHE A 110 15.26 -10.54 2.15
N HIS A 111 16.35 -10.23 2.85
CA HIS A 111 16.62 -8.90 3.38
C HIS A 111 16.84 -7.87 2.26
N GLY A 112 17.55 -8.26 1.20
CA GLY A 112 17.78 -7.40 0.04
C GLY A 112 16.50 -7.10 -0.73
N VAL A 113 15.66 -8.11 -0.99
CA VAL A 113 14.36 -7.94 -1.66
C VAL A 113 13.43 -7.11 -0.80
N MET A 114 13.33 -7.38 0.50
CA MET A 114 12.47 -6.62 1.42
C MET A 114 12.86 -5.13 1.44
N MET A 115 14.15 -4.81 1.50
CA MET A 115 14.61 -3.41 1.43
C MET A 115 14.28 -2.76 0.08
N CYS A 116 14.44 -3.49 -1.02
CA CYS A 116 14.08 -3.02 -2.36
C CYS A 116 12.58 -2.71 -2.45
N GLU A 117 11.72 -3.65 -2.02
CA GLU A 117 10.26 -3.49 -2.02
C GLU A 117 9.80 -2.33 -1.12
N CYS A 118 10.45 -2.12 0.04
CA CYS A 118 10.19 -0.98 0.90
C CYS A 118 10.50 0.35 0.21
N ILE A 119 11.64 0.43 -0.49
CA ILE A 119 12.03 1.62 -1.24
C ILE A 119 11.06 1.86 -2.40
N CYS A 120 10.72 0.81 -3.15
CA CYS A 120 9.77 0.86 -4.27
C CYS A 120 8.39 1.37 -3.81
N MET A 121 7.83 0.78 -2.75
CA MET A 121 6.54 1.23 -2.21
C MET A 121 6.61 2.63 -1.62
N GLY A 122 7.68 2.97 -0.91
CA GLY A 122 7.89 4.32 -0.39
C GLY A 122 7.92 5.37 -1.51
N VAL A 123 8.69 5.12 -2.58
CA VAL A 123 8.75 6.01 -3.75
C VAL A 123 7.39 6.11 -4.45
N PHE A 124 6.70 4.98 -4.64
CA PHE A 124 5.36 4.95 -5.22
C PHE A 124 4.40 5.85 -4.44
N LEU A 125 4.27 5.63 -3.12
CA LEU A 125 3.36 6.41 -2.28
C LEU A 125 3.72 7.89 -2.26
N ILE A 126 5.00 8.25 -2.14
CA ILE A 126 5.43 9.65 -2.19
C ILE A 126 5.01 10.30 -3.51
N LYS A 127 5.24 9.65 -4.65
CA LYS A 127 4.87 10.19 -5.97
C LYS A 127 3.36 10.33 -6.12
N THR A 128 2.60 9.32 -5.70
CA THR A 128 1.14 9.31 -5.73
C THR A 128 0.57 10.43 -4.85
N MET A 129 0.98 10.53 -3.60
CA MET A 129 0.50 11.58 -2.69
C MET A 129 0.85 12.98 -3.19
N LYS A 130 2.05 13.19 -3.73
CA LYS A 130 2.42 14.47 -4.35
C LYS A 130 1.52 14.82 -5.53
N ARG A 131 1.17 13.85 -6.39
CA ARG A 131 0.25 14.06 -7.51
C ARG A 131 -1.14 14.48 -7.02
N ILE A 132 -1.68 13.75 -6.04
CA ILE A 132 -2.99 14.04 -5.44
C ILE A 132 -3.01 15.45 -4.83
N LEU A 133 -1.96 15.80 -4.07
CA LEU A 133 -1.84 17.11 -3.44
C LEU A 133 -1.79 18.25 -4.47
N ILE A 134 -1.09 18.06 -5.60
CA ILE A 134 -1.03 19.05 -6.68
C ILE A 134 -2.39 19.20 -7.38
N ALA A 135 -3.15 18.10 -7.51
CA ALA A 135 -4.44 18.10 -8.20
C ALA A 135 -5.55 18.75 -7.35
N GLU A 136 -5.61 18.46 -6.05
CA GLU A 136 -6.65 19.00 -5.17
C GLU A 136 -6.32 20.40 -4.63
N VAL A 137 -5.04 20.71 -4.45
CA VAL A 137 -4.64 21.97 -3.81
C VAL A 137 -4.04 22.91 -4.85
N THR A 138 -4.89 23.45 -5.73
CA THR A 138 -4.58 24.69 -6.45
C THR A 138 -4.33 25.78 -5.40
N SER A 139 -3.07 26.19 -5.21
CA SER A 139 -2.62 27.29 -4.32
C SER A 139 -2.50 27.02 -2.80
N SER A 140 -1.76 26.00 -2.35
CA SER A 140 -1.06 26.09 -1.04
C SER A 140 0.44 25.96 -1.20
N GLN A 141 1.03 26.98 -1.82
CA GLN A 141 2.36 27.39 -1.39
C GLN A 141 2.28 27.74 0.11
N LYS A 142 3.03 26.99 0.92
CA LYS A 142 3.60 27.34 2.26
C LYS A 142 3.36 26.28 3.35
N HIS A 143 3.83 25.04 3.12
CA HIS A 143 4.46 24.28 4.21
C HIS A 143 5.47 23.25 3.70
N SER A 144 6.51 23.76 3.03
CA SER A 144 7.52 22.95 2.33
C SER A 144 8.25 21.95 3.25
N SER A 145 8.40 22.20 4.55
CA SER A 145 9.05 21.26 5.47
C SER A 145 8.14 20.12 5.93
N LYS A 146 6.96 20.43 6.50
CA LYS A 146 6.00 19.44 7.04
C LYS A 146 5.59 18.40 5.99
N CYS A 147 5.34 18.83 4.75
CA CYS A 147 5.00 17.91 3.65
C CYS A 147 6.11 16.88 3.40
N HIS A 148 7.37 17.32 3.30
CA HIS A 148 8.48 16.39 3.12
C HIS A 148 8.65 15.44 4.31
N TYR A 149 8.49 15.91 5.55
CA TYR A 149 8.57 15.05 6.73
C TYR A 149 7.45 14.00 6.80
N LEU A 150 6.21 14.39 6.50
CA LEU A 150 5.07 13.45 6.49
C LEU A 150 5.20 12.41 5.37
N LEU A 151 5.60 12.84 4.17
CA LEU A 151 5.85 11.92 3.05
C LEU A 151 7.01 10.95 3.34
N LEU A 152 8.07 11.43 3.99
CA LEU A 152 9.16 10.57 4.46
C LEU A 152 8.67 9.59 5.53
N PHE A 153 7.82 10.03 6.45
CA PHE A 153 7.20 9.17 7.47
C PHE A 153 6.36 8.06 6.83
N VAL A 154 5.55 8.37 5.81
CA VAL A 154 4.78 7.35 5.07
C VAL A 154 5.70 6.32 4.42
N ALA A 155 6.82 6.75 3.83
CA ALA A 155 7.79 5.84 3.23
C ALA A 155 8.50 4.97 4.27
N LEU A 156 8.90 5.54 5.41
CA LEU A 156 9.52 4.80 6.51
C LEU A 156 8.57 3.78 7.14
N ALA A 157 7.27 4.10 7.21
CA ALA A 157 6.24 3.19 7.69
C ALA A 157 6.04 1.94 6.81
N GLN A 158 6.54 1.94 5.55
CA GLN A 158 6.45 0.76 4.69
C GLN A 158 7.31 -0.40 5.20
N ALA A 159 8.45 -0.12 5.83
CA ALA A 159 9.33 -1.16 6.36
C ALA A 159 8.68 -2.05 7.43
N PRO A 160 8.11 -1.50 8.53
CA PRO A 160 7.44 -2.33 9.53
C PRO A 160 6.20 -3.03 8.97
N LEU A 161 5.46 -2.40 8.06
CA LEU A 161 4.25 -2.99 7.46
C LEU A 161 4.57 -4.18 6.56
N LEU A 162 5.52 -4.03 5.64
CA LEU A 162 5.96 -5.13 4.76
C LEU A 162 6.64 -6.24 5.55
N PHE A 163 7.43 -5.89 6.58
CA PHE A 163 8.00 -6.90 7.48
C PHE A 163 6.92 -7.70 8.21
N TRP A 164 5.87 -7.03 8.70
CA TRP A 164 4.73 -7.72 9.32
C TRP A 164 4.04 -8.64 8.32
N LEU A 165 3.71 -8.16 7.11
CA LEU A 165 3.09 -8.99 6.06
C LEU A 165 3.96 -10.19 5.66
N ALA A 166 5.29 -10.05 5.68
CA ALA A 166 6.21 -11.14 5.37
C ALA A 166 6.41 -12.15 6.52
N SER A 167 5.95 -11.82 7.73
CA SER A 167 6.04 -12.69 8.91
C SER A 167 4.93 -13.76 8.88
N ILE A 168 5.05 -14.73 7.99
CA ILE A 168 4.21 -15.93 8.02
C ILE A 168 4.64 -16.80 9.20
N GLY A 169 3.75 -16.93 10.18
CA GLY A 169 3.66 -18.03 11.15
C GLY A 169 4.98 -18.72 11.52
N VAL A 170 5.87 -17.94 12.15
CA VAL A 170 6.74 -18.49 13.19
C VAL A 170 5.89 -18.61 14.46
#